data_AF-A0A2T5GAU9-F1
#
_entry.id   AF-A0A2T5GAU9-F1
#
_cell.length_a   1.000
_cell.length_b   1.000
_cell.length_c   1.000
_cell.angle_alpha   90.00
_cell.angle_beta   90.00
_cell.angle_gamma   90.00
#
_symmetry.space_group_name_H-M   'P 1'
#
loop_
_entity.id
_entity.type
_entity.pdbx_description
1 polymer ?
#
loop_
_entity_poly.entity_id
_entity_poly.type
_entity_poly.pdbx_seq_one_letter_code
_entity_poly.pdbx_strand_id
1 'polypeptide(L)'
;MRQHERGDAEIRRWLFVGAASLFAAGSAGLGAYVFRVSSPSDGERAVVYLSPAASADVHARPDLVVSVFRTQSKRVEEVALETYVAGVVAGEMPASFSPEALKAQAVAARTYAVYRLGLAGTAAAKSALRDDDWDQVYHDETVRRGKWGEAYPTYDEKVWAAVRATEGEILTYNGAPAETLYFAVSNGQTDDARDVFGGDRPYLRSVPSPWDREAPTYHKVFRFPRPEAAKKLEVSADELAQVAILEETAGKQVKRIRIGSREWNGKEVSRRLGLPSATFRLRVEGDAVVVDTYGQGHGVGMSQWGAERLARGGKTYEAILAYYYPATALARIGSSGSVATRESPRTP
;
A
#
# COMPACT_ATOMS: atom_id res chain seq x y z
N MET A 1 -36.69 27.56 -10.09
CA MET A 1 -36.37 28.04 -11.45
C MET A 1 -35.06 28.82 -11.37
N ARG A 2 -34.00 28.29 -12.00
CA ARG A 2 -32.64 28.85 -12.17
C ARG A 2 -31.79 29.10 -10.91
N GLN A 3 -30.94 28.12 -10.58
CA GLN A 3 -29.49 28.26 -10.43
C GLN A 3 -28.88 26.86 -10.16
N HIS A 4 -28.78 26.07 -11.23
CA HIS A 4 -27.95 24.88 -11.35
C HIS A 4 -27.32 25.06 -12.72
N GLU A 5 -26.02 25.34 -12.78
CA GLU A 5 -25.14 25.35 -13.97
C GLU A 5 -24.02 26.37 -13.74
N ARG A 6 -22.96 25.93 -13.04
CA ARG A 6 -21.57 26.39 -13.21
C ARG A 6 -20.67 25.61 -12.25
N GLY A 7 -20.17 24.49 -12.76
CA GLY A 7 -19.17 23.66 -12.08
C GLY A 7 -18.59 22.54 -12.95
N ASP A 8 -18.86 22.52 -14.26
CA ASP A 8 -18.57 21.38 -15.16
C ASP A 8 -17.76 21.79 -16.42
N ALA A 9 -16.94 22.85 -16.33
CA ALA A 9 -16.30 23.45 -17.51
C ALA A 9 -14.76 23.44 -17.54
N GLU A 10 -14.06 22.66 -16.70
CA GLU A 10 -12.58 22.58 -16.74
C GLU A 10 -11.99 21.16 -16.87
N ILE A 11 -12.73 20.18 -17.42
CA ILE A 11 -12.19 18.83 -17.76
C ILE A 11 -12.30 18.55 -19.27
N ARG A 12 -12.07 19.55 -20.11
CA ARG A 12 -12.07 19.37 -21.58
C ARG A 12 -10.99 20.20 -22.27
N ARG A 13 -9.72 19.83 -22.09
CA ARG A 13 -8.67 20.26 -23.03
C ARG A 13 -7.39 19.43 -22.93
N TRP A 14 -7.42 18.20 -23.44
CA TRP A 14 -6.27 17.50 -24.05
C TRP A 14 -6.82 16.33 -24.89
N LEU A 15 -7.35 16.66 -26.07
CA LEU A 15 -7.61 15.70 -27.15
C LEU A 15 -7.04 16.34 -28.41
N PHE A 16 -5.88 15.86 -28.85
CA PHE A 16 -5.47 15.98 -30.24
C PHE A 16 -5.33 14.57 -30.80
N VAL A 17 -6.14 14.33 -31.82
CA VAL A 17 -6.30 13.09 -32.55
C VAL A 17 -5.15 12.95 -33.54
N GLY A 18 -4.30 11.93 -33.35
CA GLY A 18 -3.50 11.35 -34.42
C GLY A 18 -4.28 10.19 -35.01
N ALA A 19 -4.71 10.29 -36.26
CA ALA A 19 -5.52 9.28 -36.93
C ALA A 19 -4.78 7.92 -36.98
N ALA A 20 -5.34 6.91 -36.31
CA ALA A 20 -4.93 5.53 -36.48
C ALA A 20 -5.66 4.96 -37.70
N SER A 21 -4.91 4.61 -38.76
CA SER A 21 -5.47 3.86 -39.88
C SER A 21 -5.65 2.40 -39.46
N LEU A 22 -6.89 1.92 -39.55
CA LEU A 22 -7.26 0.53 -39.29
C LEU A 22 -6.96 -0.31 -40.53
N PHE A 23 -6.03 -1.25 -40.44
CA PHE A 23 -5.96 -2.36 -41.40
C PHE A 23 -6.50 -3.62 -40.73
N ALA A 24 -7.71 -4.01 -41.11
CA ALA A 24 -8.24 -5.35 -40.83
C ALA A 24 -7.79 -6.27 -41.97
N ALA A 25 -6.73 -7.04 -41.76
CA ALA A 25 -6.43 -8.20 -42.59
C ALA A 25 -7.10 -9.42 -41.93
N GLY A 26 -8.12 -9.95 -42.59
CA GLY A 26 -8.94 -11.04 -42.08
C GLY A 26 -8.22 -12.39 -42.08
N SER A 27 -8.26 -13.07 -40.94
CA SER A 27 -8.75 -14.45 -40.81
C SER A 27 -8.66 -14.87 -39.34
N ALA A 28 -9.82 -15.11 -38.73
CA ALA A 28 -10.08 -15.88 -37.51
C ALA A 28 -9.16 -15.70 -36.27
N GLY A 29 -9.69 -15.00 -35.26
CA GLY A 29 -9.48 -15.31 -33.84
C GLY A 29 -8.37 -14.55 -33.11
N LEU A 30 -8.74 -13.93 -31.98
CA LEU A 30 -7.91 -13.31 -30.93
C LEU A 30 -7.36 -11.91 -31.25
N GLY A 31 -8.09 -10.88 -30.82
CA GLY A 31 -7.66 -9.48 -30.89
C GLY A 31 -6.57 -9.17 -29.86
N ALA A 32 -5.35 -8.91 -30.32
CA ALA A 32 -4.29 -8.28 -29.55
C ALA A 32 -4.33 -6.76 -29.78
N TYR A 33 -4.18 -5.97 -28.71
CA TYR A 33 -4.03 -4.51 -28.80
C TYR A 33 -2.54 -4.16 -28.80
N VAL A 34 -2.11 -3.36 -29.78
CA VAL A 34 -0.73 -2.87 -29.88
C VAL A 34 -0.71 -1.37 -29.66
N PHE A 35 -0.01 -0.90 -28.63
CA PHE A 35 0.30 0.51 -28.44
C PHE A 35 1.76 0.77 -28.77
N ARG A 36 2.03 1.78 -29.60
CA ARG A 36 3.38 2.33 -29.80
C ARG A 36 3.54 3.54 -28.88
N VAL A 37 4.55 3.51 -28.02
CA VAL A 37 5.00 4.69 -27.28
C VAL A 37 6.40 5.04 -27.78
N SER A 38 6.60 6.29 -28.18
CA SER A 38 7.90 6.84 -28.59
C SER A 38 8.39 7.82 -27.52
N SER A 39 9.55 7.55 -26.93
CA SER A 39 10.33 8.53 -26.17
C SER A 39 11.27 9.29 -27.12
N PRO A 40 11.50 10.61 -26.97
CA PRO A 40 12.29 11.38 -27.92
C PRO A 40 13.81 11.21 -27.83
N SER A 41 14.36 10.42 -26.89
CA SER A 41 15.81 10.49 -26.62
C SER A 41 16.63 9.21 -26.73
N ASP A 42 16.08 8.01 -26.85
CA ASP A 42 16.90 6.81 -27.07
C ASP A 42 16.18 5.81 -27.97
N GLY A 43 16.84 5.40 -29.06
CA GLY A 43 16.29 4.66 -30.18
C GLY A 43 15.89 3.20 -29.91
N GLU A 44 15.53 2.83 -28.67
CA GLU A 44 15.02 1.50 -28.36
C GLU A 44 13.51 1.40 -28.55
N ARG A 45 13.11 0.45 -29.41
CA ARG A 45 11.72 0.11 -29.69
C ARG A 45 11.29 -1.03 -28.77
N ALA A 46 10.51 -0.74 -27.74
CA ALA A 46 9.82 -1.78 -26.98
C ALA A 46 8.47 -2.10 -27.62
N VAL A 47 8.23 -3.38 -27.93
CA VAL A 47 6.93 -3.91 -28.36
C VAL A 47 6.35 -4.69 -27.18
N VAL A 48 5.25 -4.20 -26.60
CA VAL A 48 4.53 -4.89 -25.53
C VAL A 48 3.44 -5.76 -26.13
N TYR A 49 3.49 -7.06 -25.87
CA TYR A 49 2.45 -8.02 -26.24
C TYR A 49 1.59 -8.32 -25.01
N LEU A 50 0.29 -8.00 -25.06
CA LEU A 50 -0.68 -8.59 -24.14
C LEU A 50 -1.28 -9.81 -24.84
N SER A 51 -0.91 -11.01 -24.39
CA SER A 51 -1.55 -12.25 -24.83
C SER A 51 -2.85 -12.45 -24.06
N PRO A 52 -3.98 -12.79 -24.70
CA PRO A 52 -5.10 -13.37 -23.99
C PRO A 52 -4.65 -14.70 -23.36
N ALA A 53 -5.10 -14.93 -22.13
CA ALA A 53 -4.73 -16.08 -21.32
C ALA A 53 -4.85 -17.39 -22.11
N ALA A 54 -3.74 -18.11 -22.23
CA ALA A 54 -3.79 -19.51 -22.63
C ALA A 54 -4.32 -20.29 -21.43
N SER A 55 -5.54 -20.82 -21.58
CA SER A 55 -6.11 -21.83 -20.72
C SER A 55 -5.20 -23.06 -20.67
N ALA A 56 -4.66 -23.34 -19.49
CA ALA A 56 -4.26 -24.67 -19.10
C ALA A 56 -4.79 -24.87 -17.68
N ASP A 57 -5.61 -25.90 -17.50
CA ASP A 57 -6.11 -26.34 -16.21
C ASP A 57 -4.96 -26.46 -15.21
N VAL A 58 -4.98 -25.65 -14.15
CA VAL A 58 -4.08 -25.81 -13.01
C VAL A 58 -4.92 -25.64 -11.75
N HIS A 59 -5.14 -26.75 -11.04
CA HIS A 59 -5.66 -26.72 -9.69
C HIS A 59 -4.81 -25.78 -8.83
N ALA A 60 -5.51 -24.86 -8.16
CA ALA A 60 -5.02 -24.01 -7.08
C ALA A 60 -4.20 -24.82 -6.05
N ARG A 61 -3.18 -24.20 -5.43
CA ARG A 61 -2.32 -24.83 -4.41
C ARG A 61 -2.85 -24.57 -3.00
N PRO A 62 -3.37 -25.58 -2.28
CA PRO A 62 -3.58 -25.53 -0.83
C PRO A 62 -2.29 -25.65 0.02
N ASP A 63 -1.09 -25.76 -0.57
CA ASP A 63 0.10 -26.29 0.14
C ASP A 63 1.16 -25.25 0.58
N LEU A 64 1.07 -23.98 0.20
CA LEU A 64 2.06 -23.00 0.69
C LEU A 64 1.68 -22.60 2.11
N VAL A 65 2.56 -22.90 3.06
CA VAL A 65 2.35 -22.60 4.48
C VAL A 65 3.31 -21.48 4.88
N VAL A 66 2.84 -20.60 5.76
CA VAL A 66 3.63 -19.51 6.33
C VAL A 66 3.74 -19.67 7.84
N SER A 67 4.94 -19.49 8.37
CA SER A 67 5.19 -19.49 9.81
C SER A 67 4.88 -18.11 10.40
N VAL A 68 3.81 -18.02 11.19
CA VAL A 68 3.32 -16.79 11.82
C VAL A 68 3.69 -16.79 13.30
N PHE A 69 4.43 -15.80 13.77
CA PHE A 69 4.67 -15.60 15.19
C PHE A 69 3.51 -14.81 15.81
N ARG A 70 2.75 -15.46 16.69
CA ARG A 70 1.64 -14.89 17.45
C ARG A 70 2.17 -14.19 18.70
N THR A 71 2.12 -12.86 18.74
CA THR A 71 2.71 -12.02 19.79
C THR A 71 2.05 -12.26 21.15
N GLN A 72 0.73 -12.46 21.17
CA GLN A 72 -0.02 -12.69 22.41
C GLN A 72 0.34 -14.04 23.06
N SER A 73 0.43 -15.11 22.26
CA SER A 73 0.72 -16.47 22.76
C SER A 73 2.21 -16.81 22.78
N LYS A 74 3.06 -15.99 22.14
CA LYS A 74 4.49 -16.21 21.90
C LYS A 74 4.79 -17.54 21.21
N ARG A 75 3.94 -17.93 20.26
CA ARG A 75 4.05 -19.20 19.51
C ARG A 75 4.18 -18.96 18.03
N VAL A 76 4.82 -19.89 17.34
CA VAL A 76 4.81 -19.95 15.87
C VAL A 76 3.71 -20.91 15.43
N GLU A 77 2.86 -20.45 14.54
CA GLU A 77 1.79 -21.23 13.93
C GLU A 77 2.04 -21.36 12.43
N GLU A 78 1.84 -22.57 11.92
CA GLU A 78 1.93 -22.88 10.50
C GLU A 78 0.54 -22.72 9.88
N VAL A 79 0.38 -21.73 9.01
CA VAL A 79 -0.93 -21.36 8.42
C VAL A 79 -0.84 -21.41 6.90
N ALA A 80 -1.83 -22.01 6.24
CA ALA A 80 -1.91 -21.95 4.77
C ALA A 80 -1.93 -20.48 4.31
N LEU A 81 -1.16 -20.15 3.26
CA LEU A 81 -0.93 -18.78 2.81
C LEU A 81 -2.25 -18.02 2.60
N GLU A 82 -3.22 -18.63 1.93
CA GLU A 82 -4.50 -17.97 1.66
C GLU A 82 -5.33 -17.72 2.93
N THR A 83 -5.24 -18.63 3.92
CA THR A 83 -5.82 -18.41 5.26
C THR A 83 -5.11 -17.28 6.00
N TYR A 84 -3.79 -17.20 5.90
CA TYR A 84 -3.01 -16.08 6.44
C TYR A 84 -3.44 -14.76 5.80
N VAL A 85 -3.50 -14.71 4.47
CA VAL A 85 -3.91 -13.52 3.71
C VAL A 85 -5.33 -13.09 4.10
N ALA A 86 -6.28 -14.02 4.24
CA ALA A 86 -7.63 -13.70 4.72
C ALA A 86 -7.63 -13.09 6.13
N GLY A 87 -6.80 -13.61 7.04
CA GLY A 87 -6.65 -13.04 8.38
C GLY A 87 -5.98 -11.68 8.39
N VAL A 88 -5.01 -11.44 7.49
CA VAL A 88 -4.37 -10.12 7.31
C VAL A 88 -5.36 -9.11 6.74
N VAL A 89 -6.07 -9.44 5.67
CA VAL A 89 -7.08 -8.53 5.07
C VAL A 89 -8.15 -8.15 6.10
N ALA A 90 -8.60 -9.11 6.92
CA ALA A 90 -9.57 -8.86 7.98
C ALA A 90 -9.03 -8.02 9.17
N GLY A 91 -7.72 -8.07 9.40
CA GLY A 91 -7.03 -7.27 10.40
C GLY A 91 -6.77 -5.84 9.94
N GLU A 92 -6.30 -5.70 8.71
CA GLU A 92 -5.77 -4.47 8.14
C GLU A 92 -6.82 -3.56 7.52
N MET A 93 -7.80 -4.14 6.81
CA MET A 93 -8.77 -3.36 6.04
C MET A 93 -10.19 -3.59 6.56
N PRO A 94 -11.02 -2.54 6.71
CA PRO A 94 -12.42 -2.73 7.08
C PRO A 94 -13.14 -3.60 6.04
N ALA A 95 -13.76 -4.70 6.48
CA ALA A 95 -14.51 -5.59 5.58
C ALA A 95 -15.68 -4.90 4.85
N SER A 96 -16.10 -3.72 5.30
CA SER A 96 -17.09 -2.87 4.63
C SER A 96 -16.56 -2.22 3.34
N PHE A 97 -15.23 -2.14 3.14
CA PHE A 97 -14.63 -1.56 1.93
C PHE A 97 -14.99 -2.32 0.67
N SER A 98 -14.86 -1.66 -0.47
CA SER A 98 -15.22 -2.15 -1.80
C SER A 98 -14.45 -3.43 -2.15
N PRO A 99 -15.06 -4.39 -2.89
CA PRO A 99 -14.39 -5.63 -3.28
C PRO A 99 -13.02 -5.41 -3.95
N GLU A 100 -12.90 -4.41 -4.83
CA GLU A 100 -11.64 -4.10 -5.52
C GLU A 100 -10.54 -3.59 -4.57
N ALA A 101 -10.90 -2.88 -3.50
CA ALA A 101 -9.93 -2.48 -2.47
C ALA A 101 -9.47 -3.68 -1.63
N LEU A 102 -10.39 -4.58 -1.27
CA LEU A 102 -10.06 -5.83 -0.57
C LEU A 102 -9.18 -6.76 -1.41
N LYS A 103 -9.43 -6.84 -2.73
CA LYS A 103 -8.57 -7.58 -3.68
C LYS A 103 -7.16 -6.99 -3.76
N ALA A 104 -7.04 -5.66 -3.85
CA ALA A 104 -5.74 -4.99 -3.85
C ALA A 104 -4.98 -5.27 -2.53
N GLN A 105 -5.68 -5.21 -1.39
CA GLN A 105 -5.10 -5.57 -0.09
C GLN A 105 -4.67 -7.04 -0.04
N ALA A 106 -5.44 -7.97 -0.61
CA ALA A 106 -5.09 -9.39 -0.63
C ALA A 106 -3.80 -9.64 -1.42
N VAL A 107 -3.66 -9.06 -2.62
CA VAL A 107 -2.44 -9.17 -3.43
C VAL A 107 -1.25 -8.53 -2.71
N ALA A 108 -1.42 -7.33 -2.14
CA ALA A 108 -0.35 -6.66 -1.40
C ALA A 108 0.08 -7.45 -0.15
N ALA A 109 -0.87 -8.00 0.61
CA ALA A 109 -0.60 -8.81 1.78
C ALA A 109 0.14 -10.12 1.42
N ARG A 110 -0.34 -10.82 0.38
CA ARG A 110 0.29 -12.05 -0.12
C ARG A 110 1.71 -11.80 -0.61
N THR A 111 1.91 -10.73 -1.38
CA THR A 111 3.23 -10.37 -1.91
C THR A 111 4.21 -10.09 -0.78
N TYR A 112 3.80 -9.34 0.24
CA TYR A 112 4.64 -9.05 1.40
C TYR A 112 5.04 -10.31 2.16
N ALA A 113 4.08 -11.23 2.38
CA ALA A 113 4.35 -12.52 3.01
C ALA A 113 5.40 -13.33 2.22
N VAL A 114 5.23 -13.42 0.90
CA VAL A 114 6.17 -14.12 0.01
C VAL A 114 7.55 -13.45 -0.01
N TYR A 115 7.60 -12.12 -0.05
CA TYR A 115 8.83 -11.34 0.02
C TYR A 115 9.60 -11.62 1.33
N ARG A 116 8.91 -11.62 2.47
CA ARG A 116 9.51 -11.86 3.80
C ARG A 116 9.98 -13.29 4.02
N LEU A 117 9.30 -14.27 3.43
CA LEU A 117 9.69 -15.68 3.51
C LEU A 117 10.90 -16.02 2.63
N GLY A 118 11.36 -15.09 1.77
CA GLY A 118 12.52 -15.31 0.90
C GLY A 118 12.32 -16.46 -0.09
N LEU A 119 11.08 -16.86 -0.37
CA LEU A 119 10.74 -17.93 -1.32
C LEU A 119 11.20 -17.64 -2.76
N ALA A 120 11.69 -16.43 -3.02
CA ALA A 120 12.32 -16.00 -4.26
C ALA A 120 13.85 -15.81 -4.18
N GLY A 121 14.51 -16.32 -3.14
CA GLY A 121 15.98 -16.37 -3.06
C GLY A 121 16.67 -15.04 -2.73
N THR A 122 15.96 -14.01 -2.28
CA THR A 122 16.56 -12.75 -1.82
C THR A 122 16.98 -12.83 -0.35
N ALA A 123 18.11 -12.20 0.00
CA ALA A 123 18.75 -12.22 1.33
C ALA A 123 17.91 -11.65 2.51
N ALA A 124 16.64 -11.29 2.29
CA ALA A 124 15.75 -10.66 3.26
C ALA A 124 15.08 -11.65 4.26
N ALA A 125 15.28 -12.95 4.12
CA ALA A 125 14.66 -13.94 5.00
C ALA A 125 15.54 -14.28 6.21
N LYS A 126 15.03 -14.04 7.43
CA LYS A 126 15.34 -14.84 8.64
C LYS A 126 14.52 -14.49 9.90
N SER A 127 13.24 -14.14 9.77
CA SER A 127 12.33 -14.15 10.93
C SER A 127 10.88 -14.41 10.53
N ALA A 128 10.14 -15.09 11.41
CA ALA A 128 8.69 -15.27 11.29
C ALA A 128 7.98 -13.90 11.11
N LEU A 129 6.88 -13.89 10.35
CA LEU A 129 5.99 -12.74 10.26
C LEU A 129 5.36 -12.50 11.63
N ARG A 130 5.46 -11.27 12.16
CA ARG A 130 4.84 -10.89 13.43
C ARG A 130 3.44 -10.32 13.19
N ASP A 131 2.55 -10.57 14.12
CA ASP A 131 1.19 -9.99 14.15
C ASP A 131 1.14 -8.68 14.95
N ASP A 132 2.10 -7.78 14.72
CA ASP A 132 2.20 -6.47 15.38
C ASP A 132 2.29 -5.32 14.35
N ASP A 133 2.30 -4.07 14.86
CA ASP A 133 2.38 -2.84 14.04
C ASP A 133 3.69 -2.72 13.22
N TRP A 134 4.65 -3.65 13.37
CA TRP A 134 5.90 -3.65 12.61
C TRP A 134 5.84 -4.48 11.33
N ASP A 135 4.94 -5.47 11.26
CA ASP A 135 4.80 -6.40 10.13
C ASP A 135 3.38 -6.32 9.52
N GLN A 136 2.48 -7.25 9.84
CA GLN A 136 1.08 -7.26 9.37
C GLN A 136 0.14 -7.76 10.46
N VAL A 137 -0.99 -7.09 10.67
CA VAL A 137 -1.99 -7.50 11.66
C VAL A 137 -2.73 -8.73 11.17
N TYR A 138 -2.45 -9.90 11.76
CA TYR A 138 -3.15 -11.16 11.47
C TYR A 138 -4.25 -11.45 12.50
N HIS A 139 -5.50 -11.54 12.04
CA HIS A 139 -6.64 -11.99 12.84
C HIS A 139 -7.08 -13.40 12.41
N ASP A 140 -6.89 -14.37 13.31
CA ASP A 140 -7.44 -15.72 13.12
C ASP A 140 -8.98 -15.72 13.17
N GLU A 141 -9.59 -16.86 12.85
CA GLU A 141 -11.05 -17.02 12.86
C GLU A 141 -11.69 -16.64 14.21
N THR A 142 -11.08 -16.99 15.34
CA THR A 142 -11.61 -16.66 16.67
C THR A 142 -11.67 -15.15 16.86
N VAL A 143 -10.60 -14.45 16.52
CA VAL A 143 -10.55 -12.97 16.59
C VAL A 143 -11.56 -12.35 15.64
N ARG A 144 -11.69 -12.87 14.42
CA ARG A 144 -12.67 -12.36 13.42
C ARG A 144 -14.11 -12.55 13.88
N ARG A 145 -14.45 -13.73 14.44
CA ARG A 145 -15.77 -14.00 15.03
C ARG A 145 -16.10 -13.04 16.16
N GLY A 146 -15.15 -12.80 17.07
CA GLY A 146 -15.31 -11.82 18.15
C GLY A 146 -15.47 -10.38 17.63
N LYS A 147 -14.67 -9.98 16.63
CA LYS A 147 -14.68 -8.63 16.03
C LYS A 147 -15.99 -8.30 15.32
N TRP A 148 -16.58 -9.27 14.61
CA TRP A 148 -17.74 -9.03 13.75
C TRP A 148 -19.06 -9.53 14.32
N GLY A 149 -19.05 -10.38 15.36
CA GLY A 149 -20.25 -10.91 15.99
C GLY A 149 -21.21 -11.52 14.96
N GLU A 150 -22.47 -11.08 14.96
CA GLU A 150 -23.50 -11.55 14.03
C GLU A 150 -23.18 -11.26 12.56
N ALA A 151 -22.41 -10.21 12.27
CA ALA A 151 -22.00 -9.87 10.90
C ALA A 151 -20.87 -10.76 10.37
N TYR A 152 -20.29 -11.64 11.21
CA TYR A 152 -19.16 -12.49 10.86
C TYR A 152 -19.37 -13.24 9.54
N PRO A 153 -20.46 -14.00 9.31
CA PRO A 153 -20.60 -14.77 8.08
C PRO A 153 -20.57 -13.91 6.82
N THR A 154 -21.10 -12.69 6.89
CA THR A 154 -21.14 -11.76 5.75
C THR A 154 -19.78 -11.14 5.48
N TYR A 155 -19.11 -10.63 6.52
CA TYR A 155 -17.81 -10.00 6.37
C TYR A 155 -16.69 -10.99 6.07
N ASP A 156 -16.73 -12.17 6.69
CA ASP A 156 -15.76 -13.23 6.44
C ASP A 156 -15.86 -13.71 4.99
N GLU A 157 -17.07 -13.96 4.49
CA GLU A 157 -17.26 -14.38 3.09
C GLU A 157 -16.83 -13.30 2.10
N LYS A 158 -17.07 -12.02 2.39
CA LYS A 158 -16.62 -10.93 1.52
C LYS A 158 -15.09 -10.83 1.46
N VAL A 159 -14.41 -11.00 2.59
CA VAL A 159 -12.94 -11.06 2.64
C VAL A 159 -12.45 -12.27 1.84
N TRP A 160 -13.00 -13.46 2.10
CA TRP A 160 -12.62 -14.67 1.40
C TRP A 160 -12.89 -14.62 -0.11
N ALA A 161 -13.98 -13.98 -0.55
CA ALA A 161 -14.27 -13.78 -1.96
C ALA A 161 -13.17 -12.95 -2.65
N ALA A 162 -12.65 -11.91 -1.99
CA ALA A 162 -11.53 -11.12 -2.51
C ALA A 162 -10.22 -11.92 -2.55
N VAL A 163 -9.95 -12.72 -1.52
CA VAL A 163 -8.77 -13.58 -1.44
C VAL A 163 -8.80 -14.64 -2.55
N ARG A 164 -9.91 -15.36 -2.72
CA ARG A 164 -10.09 -16.36 -3.78
C ARG A 164 -10.00 -15.76 -5.18
N ALA A 165 -10.58 -14.58 -5.38
CA ALA A 165 -10.53 -13.90 -6.68
C ALA A 165 -9.12 -13.48 -7.11
N THR A 166 -8.17 -13.39 -6.16
CA THR A 166 -6.77 -13.00 -6.38
C THR A 166 -5.80 -14.10 -5.95
N GLU A 167 -6.28 -15.34 -5.87
CA GLU A 167 -5.52 -16.45 -5.30
C GLU A 167 -4.16 -16.62 -6.01
N GLY A 168 -3.09 -16.73 -5.23
CA GLY A 168 -1.73 -16.87 -5.76
C GLY A 168 -1.18 -15.67 -6.54
N GLU A 169 -1.92 -14.57 -6.68
CA GLU A 169 -1.43 -13.36 -7.36
C GLU A 169 -0.56 -12.52 -6.42
N ILE A 170 0.57 -12.07 -6.95
CA ILE A 170 1.57 -11.24 -6.28
C ILE A 170 2.07 -10.12 -7.21
N LEU A 171 2.65 -9.08 -6.63
CA LEU A 171 3.40 -8.07 -7.35
C LEU A 171 4.89 -8.45 -7.42
N THR A 172 5.48 -8.26 -8.59
CA THR A 172 6.90 -8.49 -8.83
C THR A 172 7.57 -7.26 -9.39
N TYR A 173 8.85 -7.09 -9.09
CA TYR A 173 9.74 -6.11 -9.70
C TYR A 173 11.01 -6.84 -10.15
N ASN A 174 11.39 -6.66 -11.42
CA ASN A 174 12.50 -7.40 -12.05
C ASN A 174 12.42 -8.93 -11.84
N GLY A 175 11.21 -9.49 -11.91
CA GLY A 175 10.97 -10.92 -11.76
C GLY A 175 11.00 -11.45 -10.32
N ALA A 176 11.34 -10.63 -9.32
CA ALA A 176 11.29 -10.99 -7.90
C ALA A 176 10.05 -10.39 -7.21
N PRO A 177 9.48 -11.03 -6.18
CA PRO A 177 8.41 -10.44 -5.36
C PRO A 177 8.80 -9.05 -4.85
N ALA A 178 7.89 -8.09 -4.99
CA ALA A 178 8.10 -6.72 -4.56
C ALA A 178 7.80 -6.55 -3.06
N GLU A 179 8.48 -5.64 -2.38
CA GLU A 179 8.09 -5.25 -1.01
C GLU A 179 6.86 -4.35 -1.06
N THR A 180 5.69 -4.89 -0.72
CA THR A 180 4.38 -4.20 -0.82
C THR A 180 3.94 -3.59 0.50
N LEU A 181 4.60 -2.50 0.90
CA LEU A 181 4.20 -1.72 2.08
C LEU A 181 2.83 -1.05 1.88
N TYR A 182 2.02 -0.94 2.93
CA TYR A 182 0.72 -0.28 2.89
C TYR A 182 0.38 0.31 4.27
N PHE A 183 -0.54 1.27 4.30
CA PHE A 183 -0.91 1.99 5.53
C PHE A 183 -2.33 2.55 5.45
N ALA A 184 -2.89 2.98 6.58
CA ALA A 184 -4.30 3.33 6.68
C ALA A 184 -4.72 4.56 5.87
N VAL A 185 -4.09 5.70 6.10
CA VAL A 185 -4.48 7.00 5.53
C VAL A 185 -3.25 7.87 5.29
N SER A 186 -3.15 8.52 4.15
CA SER A 186 -2.07 9.48 3.84
C SER A 186 -2.43 10.89 4.26
N ASN A 187 -1.43 11.78 4.22
CA ASN A 187 -1.65 13.22 4.37
C ASN A 187 -2.05 13.91 3.05
N GLY A 188 -2.52 13.14 2.07
CA GLY A 188 -2.83 13.60 0.70
C GLY A 188 -1.81 13.16 -0.35
N GLN A 189 -0.71 12.54 0.05
CA GLN A 189 0.28 11.89 -0.81
C GLN A 189 1.02 10.79 -0.04
N THR A 190 1.54 9.80 -0.74
CA THR A 190 2.43 8.78 -0.17
C THR A 190 3.86 9.32 -0.09
N ASP A 191 4.79 8.53 0.43
CA ASP A 191 6.18 8.91 0.65
C ASP A 191 7.15 7.94 -0.03
N ASP A 192 8.36 8.40 -0.28
CA ASP A 192 9.43 7.59 -0.83
C ASP A 192 9.95 6.62 0.26
N ALA A 193 10.02 5.32 -0.04
CA ALA A 193 10.52 4.32 0.92
C ALA A 193 11.94 4.63 1.39
N ARG A 194 12.78 5.20 0.52
CA ARG A 194 14.15 5.60 0.85
C ARG A 194 14.20 6.64 1.97
N ASP A 195 13.27 7.59 1.97
CA ASP A 195 13.26 8.69 2.95
C ASP A 195 12.71 8.24 4.31
N VAL A 196 11.81 7.25 4.29
CA VAL A 196 11.09 6.76 5.47
C VAL A 196 11.81 5.56 6.12
N PHE A 197 12.33 4.63 5.32
CA PHE A 197 12.92 3.36 5.78
C PHE A 197 14.36 3.14 5.33
N GLY A 198 14.92 4.01 4.47
CA GLY A 198 16.22 3.79 3.84
C GLY A 198 16.18 2.70 2.76
N GLY A 199 17.21 2.62 1.93
CA GLY A 199 17.28 1.67 0.81
C GLY A 199 16.38 2.05 -0.37
N ASP A 200 16.90 1.90 -1.60
CA ASP A 200 16.14 2.25 -2.78
C ASP A 200 15.18 1.13 -3.21
N ARG A 201 13.94 1.53 -3.47
CA ARG A 201 12.85 0.67 -3.94
C ARG A 201 12.13 1.46 -5.04
N PRO A 202 12.50 1.26 -6.32
CA PRO A 202 12.02 2.10 -7.42
C PRO A 202 10.50 2.13 -7.58
N TYR A 203 9.81 1.12 -7.06
CA TYR A 203 8.36 0.99 -7.06
C TYR A 203 7.66 1.51 -5.79
N LEU A 204 8.40 1.98 -4.78
CA LEU A 204 7.83 2.62 -3.58
C LEU A 204 8.18 4.11 -3.56
N ARG A 205 7.55 4.83 -4.49
CA ARG A 205 7.69 6.28 -4.64
C ARG A 205 6.48 7.03 -4.12
N SER A 206 6.70 8.29 -3.79
CA SER A 206 5.63 9.24 -3.49
C SER A 206 4.71 9.41 -4.70
N VAL A 207 3.43 9.10 -4.51
CA VAL A 207 2.34 9.36 -5.44
C VAL A 207 1.26 10.19 -4.74
N PRO A 208 0.51 11.04 -5.44
CA PRO A 208 -0.63 11.74 -4.85
C PRO A 208 -1.65 10.75 -4.27
N SER A 209 -2.36 11.14 -3.22
CA SER A 209 -3.53 10.41 -2.73
C SER A 209 -4.52 11.40 -2.13
N PRO A 210 -5.05 12.33 -2.95
CA PRO A 210 -5.82 13.47 -2.46
C PRO A 210 -7.15 13.06 -1.79
N TRP A 211 -7.67 11.87 -2.13
CA TRP A 211 -8.93 11.34 -1.61
C TRP A 211 -8.87 11.03 -0.10
N ASP A 212 -7.66 10.86 0.45
CA ASP A 212 -7.42 10.57 1.85
C ASP A 212 -7.83 11.72 2.77
N ARG A 213 -7.90 12.94 2.25
CA ARG A 213 -8.37 14.13 2.98
C ARG A 213 -9.81 13.99 3.47
N GLU A 214 -10.59 13.11 2.86
CA GLU A 214 -11.97 12.81 3.24
C GLU A 214 -12.07 11.67 4.26
N ALA A 215 -10.96 11.04 4.64
CA ALA A 215 -10.98 9.96 5.63
C ALA A 215 -11.40 10.50 7.00
N PRO A 216 -12.28 9.80 7.74
CA PRO A 216 -12.69 10.21 9.09
C PRO A 216 -11.52 10.39 10.07
N THR A 217 -10.42 9.66 9.85
CA THR A 217 -9.21 9.70 10.67
C THR A 217 -8.10 10.57 10.06
N TYR A 218 -8.36 11.33 8.99
CA TYR A 218 -7.36 12.11 8.27
C TYR A 218 -6.66 13.13 9.17
N HIS A 219 -7.40 13.88 9.98
CA HIS A 219 -6.85 14.91 10.85
C HIS A 219 -7.25 14.63 12.30
N LYS A 220 -6.27 14.58 13.19
CA LYS A 220 -6.49 14.42 14.63
C LYS A 220 -5.69 15.47 15.38
N VAL A 221 -6.30 16.02 16.42
CA VAL A 221 -5.66 16.99 17.33
C VAL A 221 -5.45 16.32 18.68
N PHE A 222 -4.20 16.33 19.14
CA PHE A 222 -3.81 15.84 20.45
C PHE A 222 -3.46 17.02 21.36
N ARG A 223 -3.86 16.96 22.62
CA ARG A 223 -3.51 17.95 23.64
C ARG A 223 -2.83 17.24 24.80
N PHE A 224 -1.63 17.70 25.13
CA PHE A 224 -0.84 17.17 26.25
C PHE A 224 -0.58 18.29 27.25
N PRO A 225 -0.71 18.05 28.57
CA PRO A 225 -0.17 18.95 29.57
C PRO A 225 1.32 19.20 29.31
N ARG A 226 1.79 20.46 29.40
CA ARG A 226 3.19 20.82 29.13
C ARG A 226 4.21 19.98 29.92
N PRO A 227 4.04 19.71 31.23
CA PRO A 227 4.96 18.84 31.96
C PRO A 227 5.03 17.42 31.42
N GLU A 228 3.92 16.87 30.94
CA GLU A 228 3.87 15.54 30.34
C GLU A 228 4.60 15.50 29.00
N ALA A 229 4.34 16.49 28.13
CA ALA A 229 5.01 16.61 26.84
C ALA A 229 6.52 16.82 27.00
N ALA A 230 6.93 17.70 27.93
CA ALA A 230 8.33 17.94 28.28
C ALA A 230 9.04 16.65 28.72
N LYS A 231 8.39 15.85 29.57
CA LYS A 231 8.92 14.55 30.01
C LYS A 231 9.05 13.57 28.84
N LYS A 232 8.02 13.42 28.01
CA LYS A 232 8.04 12.49 26.86
C LYS A 232 9.10 12.87 25.83
N LEU A 233 9.29 14.16 25.62
CA LEU A 233 10.25 14.74 24.68
C LEU A 233 11.58 15.08 25.33
N GLU A 234 11.81 14.71 26.60
CA GLU A 234 13.08 14.93 27.32
C GLU A 234 13.68 16.34 27.11
N VAL A 235 12.84 17.37 27.26
CA VAL A 235 13.21 18.79 27.22
C VAL A 235 12.57 19.51 28.41
N SER A 236 13.02 20.72 28.76
CA SER A 236 12.33 21.51 29.78
C SER A 236 11.00 22.06 29.28
N ALA A 237 10.07 22.38 30.20
CA ALA A 237 8.76 22.91 29.83
C ALA A 237 8.83 24.28 29.14
N ASP A 238 9.87 25.07 29.46
CA ASP A 238 10.11 26.39 28.86
C ASP A 238 10.66 26.27 27.43
N GLU A 239 11.42 25.22 27.15
CA GLU A 239 11.97 24.93 25.82
C GLU A 239 10.91 24.47 24.81
N LEU A 240 9.76 23.95 25.25
CA LEU A 240 8.71 23.44 24.37
C LEU A 240 8.13 24.49 23.42
N ALA A 241 8.26 25.78 23.73
CA ALA A 241 7.81 26.86 22.85
C ALA A 241 8.73 27.04 21.62
N GLN A 242 9.95 26.50 21.65
CA GLN A 242 10.96 26.65 20.60
C GLN A 242 10.91 25.45 19.67
N VAL A 243 10.04 25.50 18.66
CA VAL A 243 9.82 24.38 17.73
C VAL A 243 10.13 24.82 16.30
N ALA A 244 10.98 24.07 15.61
CA ALA A 244 11.27 24.29 14.20
C ALA A 244 11.38 22.95 13.46
N ILE A 245 10.51 22.74 12.47
CA ILE A 245 10.69 21.64 11.51
C ILE A 245 11.88 22.00 10.63
N LEU A 246 12.92 21.16 10.65
CA LEU A 246 14.17 21.38 9.94
C LEU A 246 14.18 20.73 8.56
N GLU A 247 13.49 19.59 8.44
CA GLU A 247 13.46 18.81 7.20
C GLU A 247 12.18 17.97 7.14
N GLU A 248 11.57 17.95 5.96
CA GLU A 248 10.43 17.09 5.61
C GLU A 248 10.83 16.13 4.50
N THR A 249 10.19 14.97 4.46
CA THR A 249 10.29 14.03 3.33
C THR A 249 9.54 14.55 2.10
N ALA A 250 9.70 13.87 0.96
CA ALA A 250 8.87 14.12 -0.22
C ALA A 250 7.36 14.05 0.12
N GLY A 251 6.97 13.05 0.91
CA GLY A 251 5.63 12.83 1.46
C GLY A 251 5.22 13.75 2.61
N LYS A 252 5.96 14.83 2.91
CA LYS A 252 5.65 15.81 3.96
C LYS A 252 5.64 15.27 5.40
N GLN A 253 6.27 14.14 5.64
CA GLN A 253 6.54 13.69 7.01
C GLN A 253 7.68 14.50 7.60
N VAL A 254 7.58 14.82 8.89
CA VAL A 254 8.67 15.46 9.65
C VAL A 254 9.83 14.47 9.74
N LYS A 255 10.92 14.78 9.05
CA LYS A 255 12.14 13.97 9.08
C LYS A 255 13.04 14.41 10.22
N ARG A 256 13.26 15.73 10.35
CA ARG A 256 14.00 16.34 11.46
C ARG A 256 13.25 17.54 12.03
N ILE A 257 13.22 17.63 13.35
CA ILE A 257 12.58 18.71 14.09
C ILE A 257 13.45 19.12 15.28
N ARG A 258 13.61 20.42 15.49
CA ARG A 258 14.19 20.98 16.71
C ARG A 258 13.09 21.33 17.69
N ILE A 259 13.24 20.86 18.92
CA ILE A 259 12.37 21.20 20.06
C ILE A 259 13.30 21.61 21.20
N GLY A 260 13.29 22.89 21.55
CA GLY A 260 14.28 23.46 22.47
C GLY A 260 15.70 23.37 21.91
N SER A 261 16.62 22.95 22.77
CA SER A 261 18.03 22.69 22.42
C SER A 261 18.27 21.37 21.67
N ARG A 262 17.26 20.50 21.52
CA ARG A 262 17.41 19.15 20.97
C ARG A 262 16.86 19.03 19.55
N GLU A 263 17.57 18.27 18.72
CA GLU A 263 17.06 17.80 17.42
C GLU A 263 16.56 16.36 17.54
N TRP A 264 15.44 16.09 16.88
CA TRP A 264 14.74 14.82 16.92
C TRP A 264 14.44 14.30 15.52
N ASN A 265 14.38 12.97 15.39
CA ASN A 265 13.71 12.34 14.28
C ASN A 265 12.19 12.43 14.48
N GLY A 266 11.43 12.86 13.47
CA GLY A 266 9.98 13.05 13.62
C GLY A 266 9.20 11.76 13.92
N LYS A 267 9.65 10.59 13.46
CA LYS A 267 9.05 9.30 13.86
C LYS A 267 9.25 9.00 15.34
N GLU A 268 10.39 9.40 15.90
CA GLU A 268 10.64 9.24 17.33
C GLU A 268 9.69 10.13 18.15
N VAL A 269 9.49 11.38 17.73
CA VAL A 269 8.50 12.29 18.33
C VAL A 269 7.10 11.69 18.26
N SER A 270 6.69 11.22 17.08
CA SER A 270 5.40 10.55 16.86
C SER A 270 5.21 9.38 17.84
N ARG A 271 6.22 8.51 17.98
CA ARG A 271 6.15 7.35 18.88
C ARG A 271 6.05 7.76 20.34
N ARG A 272 6.89 8.70 20.79
CA ARG A 272 6.92 9.17 22.19
C ARG A 272 5.61 9.85 22.61
N LEU A 273 4.97 10.54 21.67
CA LEU A 273 3.69 11.22 21.90
C LEU A 273 2.46 10.34 21.58
N GLY A 274 2.64 9.17 20.98
CA GLY A 274 1.54 8.29 20.58
C GLY A 274 0.72 8.83 19.40
N LEU A 275 1.35 9.54 18.47
CA LEU A 275 0.72 10.11 17.30
C LEU A 275 0.55 9.04 16.20
N PRO A 276 -0.51 9.15 15.37
CA PRO A 276 -0.81 8.18 14.32
C PRO A 276 0.13 8.25 13.11
N SER A 277 0.89 9.34 12.94
CA SER A 277 1.83 9.53 11.84
C SER A 277 2.93 10.52 12.21
N ALA A 278 4.01 10.52 11.43
CA ALA A 278 5.07 11.52 11.51
C ALA A 278 4.75 12.81 10.71
N THR A 279 3.51 12.99 10.23
CA THR A 279 3.07 14.26 9.65
C THR A 279 2.32 15.05 10.72
N PHE A 280 3.01 15.98 11.37
CA PHE A 280 2.40 16.75 12.45
C PHE A 280 2.93 18.18 12.54
N ARG A 281 2.15 19.03 13.23
CA ARG A 281 2.55 20.37 13.66
C ARG A 281 2.35 20.47 15.15
N LEU A 282 3.39 20.90 15.85
CA LEU A 282 3.39 21.06 17.31
C LEU A 282 3.44 22.54 17.67
N ARG A 283 2.58 22.96 18.59
CA ARG A 283 2.59 24.31 19.16
C ARG A 283 2.27 24.29 20.65
N VAL A 284 2.63 25.35 21.35
CA VAL A 284 2.29 25.56 22.76
C VAL A 284 1.10 26.52 22.84
N GLU A 285 0.06 26.12 23.58
CA GLU A 285 -1.10 26.95 23.92
C GLU A 285 -1.28 26.96 25.44
N GLY A 286 -0.83 28.03 26.10
CA GLY A 286 -0.93 28.17 27.56
C GLY A 286 -0.13 27.09 28.30
N ASP A 287 -0.83 26.22 29.01
CA ASP A 287 -0.30 25.09 29.78
C ASP A 287 -0.29 23.76 29.00
N ALA A 288 -0.66 23.78 27.72
CA ALA A 288 -0.73 22.59 26.86
C ALA A 288 0.21 22.67 25.65
N VAL A 289 0.67 21.49 25.21
CA VAL A 289 1.22 21.25 23.88
C VAL A 289 0.11 20.69 23.01
N VAL A 290 -0.15 21.33 21.88
CA VAL A 290 -1.17 20.95 20.91
C VAL A 290 -0.50 20.44 19.65
N VAL A 291 -0.90 19.26 19.20
CA VAL A 291 -0.32 18.59 18.05
C VAL A 291 -1.41 18.25 17.05
N ASP A 292 -1.38 18.92 15.90
CA ASP A 292 -2.15 18.51 14.72
C ASP A 292 -1.41 17.38 14.02
N THR A 293 -2.11 16.30 13.68
CA THR A 293 -1.55 15.16 12.96
C THR A 293 -2.38 14.88 11.73
N TYR A 294 -1.72 14.49 10.63
CA TYR A 294 -2.36 14.21 9.35
C TYR A 294 -2.00 12.82 8.84
N GLY A 295 -2.99 12.08 8.35
CA GLY A 295 -2.84 10.68 7.97
C GLY A 295 -2.62 9.75 9.17
N GLN A 296 -2.51 8.46 8.87
CA GLN A 296 -2.36 7.38 9.83
C GLN A 296 -1.50 6.26 9.21
N GLY A 297 -0.39 5.95 9.87
CA GLY A 297 0.61 4.97 9.43
C GLY A 297 1.86 5.62 8.82
N HIS A 298 2.71 4.78 8.22
CA HIS A 298 4.05 5.17 7.81
C HIS A 298 4.12 5.88 6.45
N GLY A 299 3.04 5.93 5.68
CA GLY A 299 2.94 6.75 4.46
C GLY A 299 3.54 6.17 3.18
N VAL A 300 4.03 4.92 3.15
CA VAL A 300 4.77 4.36 1.99
C VAL A 300 3.96 3.28 1.30
N GLY A 301 3.94 3.27 -0.03
CA GLY A 301 3.18 2.30 -0.82
C GLY A 301 1.68 2.59 -0.83
N MET A 302 0.84 1.59 -0.63
CA MET A 302 -0.62 1.73 -0.81
C MET A 302 -1.33 2.35 0.40
N SER A 303 -2.07 3.44 0.17
CA SER A 303 -3.06 3.93 1.14
C SER A 303 -4.32 3.07 1.07
N GLN A 304 -4.76 2.49 2.19
CA GLN A 304 -5.98 1.68 2.28
C GLN A 304 -7.24 2.52 2.02
N TRP A 305 -7.32 3.73 2.59
CA TRP A 305 -8.43 4.63 2.30
C TRP A 305 -8.39 5.13 0.86
N GLY A 306 -7.20 5.45 0.35
CA GLY A 306 -7.03 5.85 -1.05
C GLY A 306 -7.45 4.74 -2.02
N ALA A 307 -7.12 3.48 -1.73
CA ALA A 307 -7.57 2.31 -2.48
C ALA A 307 -9.11 2.17 -2.47
N GLU A 308 -9.76 2.37 -1.32
CA GLU A 308 -11.23 2.39 -1.21
C GLU A 308 -11.86 3.49 -2.08
N ARG A 309 -11.28 4.70 -2.07
CA ARG A 309 -11.80 5.81 -2.87
C ARG A 309 -11.62 5.56 -4.37
N LEU A 310 -10.49 5.00 -4.78
CA LEU A 310 -10.26 4.57 -6.18
C LEU A 310 -11.25 3.47 -6.59
N ALA A 311 -11.48 2.48 -5.73
CA ALA A 311 -12.45 1.40 -5.97
C ALA A 311 -13.88 1.94 -6.13
N ARG A 312 -14.31 2.86 -5.26
CA ARG A 312 -15.61 3.55 -5.39
C ARG A 312 -15.71 4.41 -6.66
N GLY A 313 -14.57 4.91 -7.14
CA GLY A 313 -14.44 5.58 -8.43
C GLY A 313 -14.42 4.63 -9.65
N GLY A 314 -14.65 3.33 -9.44
CA GLY A 314 -14.73 2.32 -10.50
C GLY A 314 -13.38 1.77 -10.96
N LYS A 315 -12.29 2.00 -10.22
CA LYS A 315 -10.99 1.38 -10.52
C LYS A 315 -10.97 -0.07 -10.06
N THR A 316 -10.38 -0.93 -10.88
CA THR A 316 -10.11 -2.33 -10.54
C THR A 316 -8.91 -2.44 -9.60
N TYR A 317 -8.76 -3.56 -8.92
CA TYR A 317 -7.63 -3.81 -8.01
C TYR A 317 -6.28 -3.72 -8.73
N GLU A 318 -6.17 -4.17 -9.99
CA GLU A 318 -4.94 -4.06 -10.78
C GLU A 318 -4.56 -2.60 -11.00
N ALA A 319 -5.55 -1.74 -11.30
CA ALA A 319 -5.32 -0.31 -11.48
C ALA A 319 -4.93 0.39 -10.17
N ILE A 320 -5.50 -0.04 -9.05
CA ILE A 320 -5.13 0.46 -7.71
C ILE A 320 -3.68 0.07 -7.39
N LEU A 321 -3.31 -1.19 -7.60
CA LEU A 321 -1.96 -1.68 -7.34
C LEU A 321 -0.92 -1.00 -8.25
N ALA A 322 -1.20 -0.87 -9.55
CA ALA A 322 -0.32 -0.18 -10.48
C ALA A 322 -0.13 1.30 -10.15
N TYR A 323 -1.12 1.94 -9.49
CA TYR A 323 -1.03 3.31 -9.04
C TYR A 323 -0.05 3.48 -7.87
N TYR A 324 -0.17 2.63 -6.84
CA TYR A 324 0.63 2.75 -5.62
C TYR A 324 1.99 2.05 -5.68
N TYR A 325 2.13 1.07 -6.58
CA TYR A 325 3.36 0.31 -6.80
C TYR A 325 3.80 0.42 -8.27
N PRO A 326 4.14 1.62 -8.75
CA PRO A 326 4.52 1.82 -10.14
C PRO A 326 5.70 0.93 -10.53
N ALA A 327 5.77 0.51 -11.79
CA ALA A 327 6.79 -0.39 -12.33
C ALA A 327 6.78 -1.84 -11.77
N THR A 328 5.80 -2.21 -10.94
CA THR A 328 5.55 -3.62 -10.63
C THR A 328 4.69 -4.29 -11.70
N ALA A 329 4.76 -5.62 -11.76
CA ALA A 329 3.91 -6.45 -12.60
C ALA A 329 3.20 -7.51 -11.76
N LEU A 330 1.94 -7.79 -12.08
CA LEU A 330 1.23 -8.94 -11.53
C LEU A 330 1.84 -10.22 -12.06
N ALA A 331 2.11 -11.15 -11.15
CA ALA A 331 2.52 -12.50 -11.44
C ALA A 331 1.72 -13.46 -10.56
N ARG A 332 1.70 -14.74 -10.94
CA ARG A 332 1.12 -15.80 -10.12
C ARG A 332 2.24 -16.68 -9.58
N ILE A 333 2.14 -17.11 -8.33
CA ILE A 333 3.10 -18.03 -7.73
C ILE A 333 3.04 -19.36 -8.50
N GLY A 334 4.11 -19.68 -9.24
CA GLY A 334 4.22 -20.91 -10.02
C GLY A 334 4.48 -22.15 -9.15
N SER A 335 4.07 -23.32 -9.64
CA SER A 335 4.47 -24.60 -9.07
C SER A 335 5.92 -24.91 -9.47
N SER A 336 6.80 -25.00 -8.47
CA SER A 336 8.26 -25.26 -8.53
C SER A 336 9.14 -24.02 -8.72
N GLY A 337 10.21 -23.95 -7.92
CA GLY A 337 11.08 -22.80 -7.70
C GLY A 337 11.97 -22.44 -8.89
N SER A 338 11.35 -21.96 -9.95
CA SER A 338 12.02 -21.13 -10.94
C SER A 338 11.04 -20.04 -11.38
N VAL A 339 11.46 -18.79 -11.25
CA VAL A 339 10.81 -17.71 -11.99
C VAL A 339 11.10 -18.00 -13.45
N ALA A 340 10.10 -18.52 -14.18
CA ALA A 340 10.21 -18.72 -15.62
C ALA A 340 10.24 -17.32 -16.28
N THR A 341 11.43 -16.78 -16.49
CA THR A 341 11.63 -15.71 -17.46
C THR A 341 11.40 -16.30 -18.85
N ARG A 342 10.37 -15.82 -19.55
CA ARG A 342 10.11 -16.20 -20.94
C ARG A 342 11.18 -15.52 -21.80
N GLU A 343 12.31 -16.19 -22.02
CA GLU A 343 13.28 -15.76 -23.03
C GLU A 343 12.69 -15.98 -24.43
N SER A 344 12.84 -14.96 -25.28
CA SER A 344 12.44 -15.02 -26.68
C SER A 344 13.37 -15.95 -27.46
N PRO A 345 12.86 -16.78 -28.40
CA PRO A 345 13.71 -17.58 -29.26
C PRO A 345 14.51 -16.65 -30.18
N ARG A 346 15.84 -16.66 -30.03
CA ARG A 346 16.73 -16.17 -31.07
C ARG A 346 16.53 -17.06 -32.29
N THR A 347 16.05 -16.47 -33.37
CA THR A 347 16.03 -17.13 -34.68
C THR A 347 17.30 -16.70 -35.42
N PRO A 348 17.99 -17.60 -36.14
CA PRO A 348 19.30 -17.37 -36.75
C PRO A 348 19.34 -16.27 -37.81
#